data_AF-A0AAW3WL80-F1
#
_entry.id   AF-A0AAW3WL80-F1
#
_cell.length_a   1.000
_cell.length_b   1.000
_cell.length_c   1.000
_cell.angle_alpha   90.00
_cell.angle_beta   90.00
_cell.angle_gamma   90.00
#
_symmetry.space_group_name_H-M   'P 1'
#
loop_
_entity.id
_entity.type
_entity.pdbx_description
1 polymer ?
#
loop_
_entity_poly.entity_id
_entity_poly.type
_entity_poly.pdbx_seq_one_letter_code
_entity_poly.pdbx_strand_id
1 'polypeptide(L)'
;MSDIYHAITSINIQEATDAQLASISRNGCSASDALYSGISAIGELAFWASENDSFCESDMRAALSNIGLFLREAPRMAEALSFVGNEADCERDRRHNNKK
;
A
#
# COMPACT_ATOMS: atom_id res chain seq x y z
N MET A 1 -18.67 -7.74 -4.27
CA MET A 1 -17.97 -6.45 -4.47
C MET A 1 -16.48 -6.76 -4.33
N SER A 2 -15.66 -6.46 -5.33
CA SER A 2 -14.20 -6.60 -5.21
C SER A 2 -13.67 -5.40 -4.44
N ASP A 3 -12.99 -5.61 -3.31
CA ASP A 3 -12.37 -4.53 -2.54
C ASP A 3 -10.94 -4.23 -3.06
N ILE A 4 -10.31 -3.19 -2.52
CA ILE A 4 -8.98 -2.75 -3.01
C ILE A 4 -7.90 -3.82 -2.82
N TYR A 5 -8.06 -4.68 -1.82
CA TYR A 5 -7.19 -5.83 -1.61
C TYR A 5 -7.36 -6.85 -2.74
N HIS A 6 -8.59 -7.24 -3.06
CA HIS A 6 -8.87 -8.16 -4.17
C HIS A 6 -8.42 -7.61 -5.53
N ALA A 7 -8.52 -6.29 -5.74
CA ALA A 7 -8.03 -5.65 -6.96
C ALA A 7 -6.50 -5.70 -7.12
N ILE A 8 -5.75 -5.58 -6.01
CA ILE A 8 -4.28 -5.63 -6.02
C ILE A 8 -3.78 -7.08 -6.05
N THR A 9 -4.44 -7.99 -5.33
CA THR A 9 -4.04 -9.40 -5.21
C THR A 9 -4.41 -10.28 -6.40
N SER A 10 -5.14 -9.77 -7.40
CA SER A 10 -5.48 -10.51 -8.61
C SER A 10 -4.31 -10.73 -9.58
N ILE A 11 -3.08 -10.39 -9.18
CA ILE A 11 -1.87 -10.64 -9.97
C ILE A 11 -1.63 -12.16 -10.02
N ASN A 12 -1.56 -12.72 -11.23
CA ASN A 12 -1.27 -14.14 -11.42
C ASN A 12 0.22 -14.41 -11.24
N ILE A 13 0.62 -14.72 -10.01
CA ILE A 13 2.01 -14.98 -9.61
C ILE A 13 2.52 -16.29 -10.21
N GLN A 14 1.66 -17.28 -10.38
CA GLN A 14 2.03 -18.61 -10.89
C GLN A 14 2.47 -18.56 -12.36
N GLU A 15 1.86 -17.71 -13.18
CA GLU A 15 2.22 -17.54 -14.60
C GLU A 15 3.32 -16.48 -14.83
N ALA A 16 3.74 -15.75 -13.80
CA ALA A 16 4.77 -14.72 -13.93
C ALA A 16 6.16 -15.32 -14.22
N THR A 17 6.95 -14.64 -15.05
CA THR A 17 8.36 -14.96 -15.29
C THR A 17 9.23 -14.63 -14.07
N ASP A 18 10.42 -15.24 -13.97
CA ASP A 18 11.34 -14.99 -12.84
C ASP A 18 11.72 -13.48 -12.71
N ALA A 19 11.82 -12.76 -13.84
CA ALA A 19 12.08 -11.32 -13.85
C ALA A 19 10.85 -10.50 -13.37
N GLN A 20 9.64 -10.92 -13.75
CA GLN A 20 8.40 -10.29 -13.26
C GLN A 20 8.23 -10.53 -11.77
N LEU A 21 8.48 -11.74 -11.27
CA LEU A 21 8.43 -12.05 -9.84
C LEU A 21 9.40 -11.19 -9.03
N ALA A 22 10.64 -10.99 -9.53
CA ALA A 22 11.60 -10.12 -8.88
C ALA A 22 11.17 -8.65 -8.84
N SER A 23 10.51 -8.17 -9.89
CA SER A 23 9.93 -6.83 -9.94
C SER A 23 8.75 -6.70 -8.98
N ILE A 24 7.85 -7.68 -8.94
CA ILE A 24 6.66 -7.71 -8.10
C ILE A 24 7.04 -7.71 -6.61
N SER A 25 7.97 -8.56 -6.19
CA SER A 25 8.49 -8.59 -4.81
C SER A 25 9.03 -7.22 -4.39
N ARG A 26 9.96 -6.67 -5.17
CA ARG A 26 10.59 -5.37 -4.87
C ARG A 26 9.57 -4.24 -4.81
N ASN A 27 8.70 -4.15 -5.82
CA ASN A 27 7.77 -3.04 -5.94
C ASN A 27 6.63 -3.15 -4.91
N GLY A 28 6.15 -4.35 -4.59
CA GLY A 28 5.14 -4.56 -3.56
C GLY A 28 5.61 -4.10 -2.18
N CYS A 29 6.81 -4.51 -1.78
CA CYS A 29 7.42 -4.11 -0.52
C CYS A 29 7.68 -2.59 -0.46
N SER A 30 8.37 -2.04 -1.47
CA SER A 30 8.65 -0.60 -1.53
C SER A 30 7.39 0.27 -1.61
N ALA A 31 6.33 -0.19 -2.28
CA ALA A 31 5.07 0.53 -2.34
C ALA A 31 4.34 0.53 -0.98
N SER A 32 4.39 -0.59 -0.24
CA SER A 32 3.84 -0.64 1.12
C SER A 32 4.59 0.33 2.06
N ASP A 33 5.92 0.36 2.00
CA ASP A 33 6.74 1.27 2.82
C ASP A 33 6.49 2.75 2.48
N ALA A 34 6.37 3.06 1.18
CA ALA A 34 6.02 4.40 0.73
C ALA A 34 4.62 4.82 1.22
N LEU A 35 3.67 3.88 1.23
CA LEU A 35 2.32 4.14 1.74
C LEU A 35 2.31 4.39 3.25
N TYR A 36 3.08 3.62 4.04
CA TYR A 36 3.26 3.90 5.47
C TYR A 36 3.92 5.26 5.71
N SER A 37 4.96 5.60 4.94
CA SER A 37 5.63 6.91 5.03
C SER A 37 4.66 8.05 4.72
N GLY A 38 3.79 7.88 3.71
CA GLY A 38 2.75 8.83 3.36
C GLY A 38 1.69 9.00 4.45
N ILE A 39 1.26 7.91 5.10
CA ILE A 39 0.34 7.96 6.24
C ILE A 39 0.94 8.80 7.38
N SER A 40 2.23 8.60 7.71
CA SER A 40 2.92 9.39 8.74
C SER A 40 2.96 10.88 8.38
N ALA A 41 3.34 11.22 7.15
CA ALA A 41 3.38 12.61 6.68
C ALA A 41 1.99 13.29 6.72
N ILE A 42 0.92 12.55 6.38
CA ILE A 42 -0.46 13.04 6.51
C ILE A 42 -0.82 13.30 7.96
N GLY A 43 -0.39 12.45 8.90
CA GLY A 43 -0.55 12.66 10.33
C GLY A 43 0.12 13.96 10.81
N GLU A 44 1.36 14.20 10.38
CA GLU A 44 2.08 15.44 10.69
C GLU A 44 1.38 16.68 10.10
N LEU A 45 0.94 16.61 8.84
CA LEU A 45 0.21 17.70 8.21
C LEU A 45 -1.12 18.00 8.91
N ALA A 46 -1.87 16.96 9.30
CA ALA A 46 -3.12 17.13 10.03
C ALA A 46 -2.90 17.82 11.39
N PHE A 47 -1.83 17.46 12.09
CA PHE A 47 -1.42 18.11 13.34
C PHE A 47 -1.09 19.59 13.14
N TRP A 48 -0.23 19.93 12.17
CA TRP A 48 0.11 21.33 11.92
C TRP A 48 -1.07 22.16 11.43
N ALA A 49 -1.98 21.54 10.67
CA ALA A 49 -3.19 22.20 10.21
C ALA A 49 -4.16 22.50 11.37
N SER A 50 -4.27 21.64 12.39
CA SER A 50 -5.14 21.90 13.54
C SER A 50 -4.66 23.07 14.41
N GLU A 51 -3.36 23.35 14.41
CA GLU A 51 -2.75 24.47 15.13
C GLU A 51 -2.78 25.79 14.33
N ASN A 52 -3.35 25.81 13.12
CA ASN A 52 -3.37 26.98 12.26
C ASN A 52 -4.65 27.80 12.46
N ASP A 53 -4.54 28.96 13.13
CA ASP A 53 -5.64 29.89 13.39
C ASP A 53 -6.35 30.44 12.13
N SER A 54 -5.68 30.40 10.97
CA SER A 54 -6.25 30.86 9.69
C SER A 54 -6.98 29.74 8.93
N PHE A 55 -6.91 28.49 9.42
CA PHE A 55 -7.56 27.37 8.75
C PHE A 55 -9.02 27.27 9.20
N CYS A 56 -9.94 27.75 8.35
CA CYS A 56 -11.34 27.86 8.73
C CYS A 56 -12.01 26.48 8.95
N GLU A 57 -13.01 26.41 9.84
CA GLU A 57 -13.64 25.15 10.25
C GLU A 57 -14.22 24.33 9.09
N SER A 58 -14.77 24.98 8.05
CA SER A 58 -15.34 24.26 6.90
C SER A 58 -14.27 23.56 6.07
N ASP A 59 -13.12 24.23 5.84
CA ASP A 59 -12.01 23.66 5.09
C ASP A 59 -11.32 22.55 5.90
N MET A 60 -11.20 22.74 7.21
CA MET A 60 -10.69 21.73 8.13
C MET A 60 -11.54 20.46 8.10
N ARG A 61 -12.87 20.58 8.14
CA ARG A 61 -13.79 19.43 8.06
C ARG A 61 -13.67 18.68 6.73
N ALA A 62 -13.57 19.39 5.61
CA ALA A 62 -13.40 18.78 4.29
C ALA A 62 -12.05 18.04 4.19
N ALA A 63 -10.97 18.66 4.66
CA ALA A 63 -9.64 18.06 4.67
C ALA A 63 -9.59 16.80 5.56
N LEU A 64 -10.12 16.87 6.78
CA LEU A 64 -10.20 15.72 7.69
C LEU A 64 -11.06 14.58 7.13
N SER A 65 -12.14 14.89 6.41
CA SER A 65 -12.96 13.87 5.73
C SER A 65 -12.16 13.13 4.66
N ASN A 66 -11.38 13.85 3.84
CA ASN A 66 -10.55 13.24 2.81
C ASN A 66 -9.41 12.41 3.40
N ILE A 67 -8.76 12.91 4.46
CA ILE A 67 -7.74 12.18 5.22
C ILE A 67 -8.34 10.92 5.84
N GLY A 68 -9.51 11.03 6.48
CA GLY A 68 -10.20 9.90 7.09
C GLY A 68 -10.59 8.83 6.07
N LEU A 69 -11.05 9.23 4.88
CA LEU A 69 -11.34 8.29 3.79
C LEU A 69 -10.08 7.56 3.34
N PHE A 70 -8.96 8.26 3.15
CA PHE A 70 -7.68 7.65 2.80
C PHE A 70 -7.22 6.67 3.88
N LEU A 71 -7.21 7.08 5.15
CA LEU A 71 -6.78 6.25 6.27
C LEU A 71 -7.66 5.00 6.47
N ARG A 72 -8.91 5.02 6.01
CA ARG A 72 -9.78 3.83 6.03
C ARG A 72 -9.35 2.77 5.01
N GLU A 73 -8.90 3.19 3.84
CA GLU A 73 -8.55 2.28 2.74
C GLU A 73 -7.06 1.89 2.74
N ALA A 74 -6.19 2.77 3.23
CA ALA A 74 -4.74 2.62 3.17
C ALA A 74 -4.21 1.33 3.83
N PRO A 75 -4.72 0.86 4.99
CA PRO A 75 -4.28 -0.41 5.57
C PRO A 75 -4.51 -1.62 4.66
N ARG A 76 -5.67 -1.68 3.98
CA ARG A 76 -5.99 -2.76 3.03
C ARG A 76 -5.09 -2.72 1.79
N MET A 77 -4.69 -1.52 1.36
CA MET A 77 -3.70 -1.35 0.29
C MET A 77 -2.31 -1.85 0.71
N ALA A 78 -1.85 -1.47 1.90
CA ALA A 78 -0.57 -1.94 2.46
C ALA A 78 -0.54 -3.47 2.57
N GLU A 79 -1.60 -4.06 3.13
CA GLU A 79 -1.76 -5.49 3.28
C GLU A 79 -1.67 -6.22 1.93
N ALA A 80 -2.35 -5.71 0.91
CA ALA A 80 -2.34 -6.31 -0.42
C ALA A 80 -0.97 -6.22 -1.11
N LEU A 81 -0.29 -5.07 -0.99
CA LEU A 81 1.04 -4.86 -1.56
C LEU A 81 2.08 -5.77 -0.89
N SER A 82 2.02 -5.90 0.43
CA SER A 82 2.87 -6.82 1.19
C SER A 82 2.58 -8.28 0.85
N PHE A 83 1.31 -8.67 0.76
CA PHE A 83 0.90 -10.02 0.39
C PHE A 83 1.44 -10.43 -0.98
N VAL A 84 1.22 -9.60 -2.00
CA VAL A 84 1.71 -9.86 -3.37
C VAL A 84 3.24 -9.94 -3.41
N GLY A 85 3.92 -9.08 -2.66
CA GLY A 85 5.38 -9.10 -2.58
C GLY A 85 5.90 -10.41 -1.99
N ASN A 86 5.35 -10.85 -0.86
CA ASN A 86 5.71 -12.08 -0.18
C ASN A 86 5.41 -13.32 -1.04
N GLU A 87 4.25 -13.35 -1.70
CA GLU A 87 3.86 -14.50 -2.51
C GLU A 87 4.76 -14.63 -3.76
N ALA A 88 5.22 -13.50 -4.32
CA ALA A 88 6.22 -13.52 -5.38
C ALA A 88 7.57 -14.08 -4.89
N ASP A 89 7.99 -13.79 -3.67
CA ASP A 89 9.21 -14.36 -3.08
C ASP A 89 9.06 -15.87 -2.80
N CYS A 90 7.92 -16.30 -2.24
CA CYS A 90 7.63 -17.72 -2.04
C CYS A 90 7.68 -18.52 -3.35
N GLU A 91 7.10 -18.00 -4.43
CA GLU A 91 7.14 -18.66 -5.74
C GLU A 91 8.55 -18.73 -6.32
N ARG A 92 9.37 -17.69 -6.12
CA ARG A 92 10.79 -17.70 -6.54
C ARG A 92 11.60 -18.76 -5.80
N ASP A 93 11.43 -18.85 -4.48
CA ASP A 93 12.13 -19.83 -3.65
C ASP A 93 11.74 -21.27 -4.03
N ARG A 94 10.44 -21.50 -4.29
CA ARG A 94 9.93 -22.78 -4.78
C ARG A 94 10.58 -23.18 -6.11
N ARG A 95 10.66 -22.25 -7.08
CA ARG A 95 11.31 -22.50 -8.37
C ARG A 95 12.80 -22.77 -8.24
N HIS A 96 13.48 -22.05 -7.37
CA HIS A 96 14.91 -22.25 -7.12
C HIS A 96 15.20 -23.62 -6.50
N ASN A 97 14.36 -24.06 -5.55
CA ASN A 97 14.49 -25.38 -4.93
C ASN A 97 14.16 -26.53 -5.88
N ASN A 98 13.24 -26.34 -6.83
CA ASN A 98 12.90 -27.34 -7.85
C ASN A 98 13.93 -27.46 -8.99
N LYS A 99 14.87 -26.51 -9.11
CA LYS A 99 15.97 -26.54 -10.11
C LYS A 99 17.24 -27.23 -9.57
N LYS A 100 17.27 -27.63 -8.29
CA LYS A 100 18.35 -28.39 -7.64
C LYS A 100 18.04 -29.88 -7.62
#